data_AF-W6K5T8-F1
#
_entry.id   AF-W6K5T8-F1
#
_cell.length_a   1.000
_cell.length_b   1.000
_cell.length_c   1.000
_cell.angle_alpha   90.00
_cell.angle_beta   90.00
_cell.angle_gamma   90.00
#
_symmetry.space_group_name_H-M   'P 1'
#
loop_
_entity.id
_entity.type
_entity.pdbx_description
1 polymer ?
#
loop_
_entity_poly.entity_id
_entity_poly.type
_entity_poly.pdbx_seq_one_letter_code
_entity_poly.pdbx_strand_id
1 'polypeptide(L)'
;MEVNKPKTAKRIKEEFAIQDSVYARIVVLYELLYVVEQDTHWATRLKNLFDEHPKVPLGPMGFPDDWRRRAFWNRPTSRAA
;
A
#
# COMPACT_ATOMS: atom_id res chain seq x y z
N MET A 1 -11.19 -23.68 -19.56
CA MET A 1 -10.86 -22.25 -19.32
C MET A 1 -10.23 -22.17 -17.95
N GLU A 2 -8.91 -22.06 -17.87
CA GLU A 2 -8.22 -21.92 -16.58
C GLU A 2 -8.47 -20.50 -16.07
N VAL A 3 -9.35 -20.38 -15.07
CA VAL A 3 -9.65 -19.10 -14.42
C VAL A 3 -8.36 -18.65 -13.73
N ASN A 4 -7.65 -17.70 -14.34
CA ASN A 4 -6.48 -17.05 -13.74
C ASN A 4 -6.94 -16.33 -12.47
N LYS A 5 -6.78 -16.98 -11.32
CA LYS A 5 -7.05 -16.36 -10.03
C LYS A 5 -5.96 -15.29 -9.82
N PRO A 6 -6.33 -14.01 -9.64
CA PRO A 6 -5.33 -12.96 -9.52
C PRO A 6 -4.51 -13.21 -8.25
N LYS A 7 -3.23 -13.58 -8.41
CA LYS A 7 -2.24 -13.68 -7.31
C LYS A 7 -2.17 -12.37 -6.51
N THR A 8 -2.53 -11.26 -7.14
CA THR A 8 -2.63 -9.93 -6.55
C THR A 8 -3.71 -9.85 -5.47
N ALA A 9 -4.92 -10.37 -5.72
CA ALA A 9 -6.05 -10.24 -4.80
C ALA A 9 -5.80 -10.89 -3.44
N LYS A 10 -5.02 -11.98 -3.38
CA LYS A 10 -4.66 -12.64 -2.12
C LYS A 10 -3.76 -11.76 -1.24
N ARG A 11 -2.80 -11.06 -1.84
CA ARG A 11 -1.84 -10.19 -1.12
C ARG A 11 -2.49 -8.92 -0.58
N ILE A 12 -3.39 -8.31 -1.34
CA ILE A 12 -4.09 -7.11 -0.88
C ILE A 12 -5.07 -7.44 0.25
N LYS A 13 -5.68 -8.64 0.22
CA LYS A 13 -6.62 -9.10 1.27
C LYS A 13 -6.03 -9.07 2.68
N GLU A 14 -4.73 -9.32 2.83
CA GLU A 14 -4.01 -9.29 4.11
C GLU A 14 -3.81 -7.86 4.65
N GLU A 15 -3.88 -6.84 3.78
CA GLU A 15 -3.80 -5.43 4.16
C GLU A 15 -5.17 -4.82 4.52
N PHE A 16 -6.28 -5.44 4.12
CA PHE A 16 -7.64 -4.97 4.47
C PHE A 16 -8.07 -5.45 5.86
N ALA A 17 -7.50 -4.88 6.93
CA ALA A 17 -7.98 -5.10 8.29
C ALA A 17 -9.33 -4.40 8.56
N ILE A 18 -9.53 -3.20 7.97
CA ILE A 18 -10.77 -2.42 8.03
C ILE A 18 -11.12 -1.99 6.61
N GLN A 19 -12.15 -2.60 6.02
CA GLN A 19 -12.44 -2.48 4.58
C GLN A 19 -12.80 -1.05 4.14
N ASP A 20 -13.44 -0.25 4.99
CA ASP A 20 -13.85 1.14 4.69
C ASP A 20 -12.89 2.20 5.23
N SER A 21 -11.69 1.79 5.63
CA SER A 21 -10.67 2.71 6.15
C SER A 21 -9.99 3.55 5.06
N VAL A 22 -9.41 4.68 5.44
CA VAL A 22 -8.55 5.46 4.54
C VAL A 22 -7.37 4.59 4.09
N TYR A 23 -6.81 3.79 5.00
CA TYR A 23 -5.76 2.83 4.70
C TYR A 23 -6.13 1.86 3.57
N ALA A 24 -7.31 1.23 3.64
CA ALA A 24 -7.82 0.33 2.62
C ALA A 24 -7.89 0.98 1.23
N ARG A 25 -8.37 2.23 1.15
CA ARG A 25 -8.43 2.99 -0.10
C ARG A 25 -7.03 3.29 -0.65
N ILE A 26 -6.12 3.71 0.23
CA ILE A 26 -4.72 4.00 -0.11
C ILE A 26 -4.02 2.72 -0.64
N VAL A 27 -4.26 1.57 -0.03
CA VAL A 27 -3.74 0.26 -0.46
C VAL A 27 -4.21 -0.08 -1.88
N VAL A 28 -5.51 0.10 -2.19
CA VAL A 28 -6.05 -0.11 -3.54
C VAL A 28 -5.41 0.84 -4.55
N LEU A 29 -5.36 2.14 -4.22
CA LEU A 29 -4.76 3.16 -5.08
C LEU A 29 -3.30 2.83 -5.38
N TYR A 30 -2.53 2.41 -4.38
CA TYR A 30 -1.14 2.03 -4.58
C TYR A 30 -0.98 0.81 -5.49
N GLU A 31 -1.80 -0.22 -5.32
CA GLU A 31 -1.72 -1.40 -6.20
C GLU A 31 -2.07 -1.04 -7.65
N LEU A 32 -3.09 -0.20 -7.84
CA LEU A 32 -3.44 0.30 -9.17
C LEU A 32 -2.32 1.13 -9.78
N LEU A 33 -1.70 2.02 -9.00
CA LEU A 33 -0.52 2.78 -9.44
C LEU A 33 0.63 1.85 -9.85
N TYR A 34 0.89 0.81 -9.06
CA TYR A 34 1.97 -0.14 -9.33
C TYR A 34 1.75 -0.94 -10.63
N VAL A 35 0.49 -1.21 -10.99
CA VAL A 35 0.14 -1.83 -12.29
C VAL A 35 0.45 -0.89 -13.45
N VAL A 36 0.23 0.42 -13.26
CA VAL A 36 0.49 1.44 -14.29
C VAL A 36 1.98 1.76 -14.40
N GLU A 37 2.67 1.89 -13.28
CA GLU A 37 4.09 2.27 -13.21
C GLU A 37 4.79 1.52 -12.07
N GLN A 38 5.67 0.58 -12.45
CA GLN A 38 6.42 -0.25 -11.49
C GLN A 38 7.60 0.49 -10.84
N ASP A 39 7.96 1.69 -11.32
CA ASP A 39 9.01 2.56 -10.73
C ASP A 39 8.41 3.71 -9.91
N THR A 40 7.27 3.46 -9.26
CA THR A 40 6.60 4.50 -8.48
C THR A 40 7.26 4.73 -7.12
N HIS A 41 7.74 5.95 -6.86
CA HIS A 41 8.22 6.40 -5.56
C HIS A 41 7.08 6.75 -4.57
N TRP A 42 5.83 6.39 -4.90
CA TRP A 42 4.65 6.82 -4.16
C TRP A 42 4.65 6.36 -2.70
N ALA A 43 5.07 5.11 -2.41
CA ALA A 43 5.16 4.62 -1.04
C ALA A 43 6.13 5.45 -0.18
N THR A 44 7.27 5.87 -0.75
CA THR A 44 8.23 6.76 -0.08
C THR A 44 7.64 8.14 0.15
N ARG A 45 6.99 8.72 -0.86
CA ARG A 45 6.34 10.03 -0.74
C ARG A 45 5.23 10.03 0.31
N LEU A 46 4.44 8.95 0.40
CA LEU A 46 3.41 8.80 1.41
C LEU A 46 4.00 8.74 2.83
N LYS A 47 5.11 8.02 3.02
CA LYS A 47 5.82 7.98 4.32
C LYS A 47 6.32 9.39 4.69
N ASN A 48 6.97 10.08 3.76
CA ASN A 48 7.46 11.45 3.96
C ASN A 48 6.31 12.42 4.30
N LEU A 49 5.17 12.32 3.61
CA LEU A 49 4.00 13.15 3.88
C LEU A 49 3.50 12.98 5.34
N PHE A 50 3.49 11.75 5.86
CA PHE A 50 3.13 11.53 7.26
C PHE A 50 4.20 12.02 8.23
N ASP A 51 5.48 11.98 7.85
CA ASP A 51 6.58 12.53 8.66
C ASP A 51 6.50 14.07 8.72
N GLU A 52 6.08 14.73 7.64
CA GLU A 52 5.81 16.17 7.59
C GLU A 52 4.58 16.58 8.41
N HIS A 53 3.63 15.65 8.61
CA HIS A 53 2.37 15.90 9.32
C HIS A 53 2.14 14.93 10.50
N PRO A 54 2.95 14.99 11.57
CA PRO A 54 2.88 14.05 12.69
C PRO A 54 1.60 14.13 13.52
N LYS A 55 0.80 15.20 13.34
CA LYS A 55 -0.49 15.39 14.02
C LYS A 55 -1.62 14.56 13.41
N VAL A 56 -1.40 13.94 12.24
CA VAL A 56 -2.42 13.16 11.54
C VAL A 56 -2.62 11.82 12.26
N PRO A 57 -3.83 11.49 12.73
CA PRO A 57 -4.06 10.28 13.52
C PRO A 57 -4.17 9.04 12.61
N LEU A 58 -3.08 8.27 12.51
CA LEU A 58 -2.99 7.06 11.67
C LEU A 58 -3.94 5.94 12.11
N GLY A 59 -4.08 5.69 13.41
CA GLY A 59 -4.93 4.64 13.97
C GLY A 59 -6.41 4.77 13.56
N PRO A 60 -7.07 5.93 13.80
CA PRO A 60 -8.44 6.19 13.34
C PRO A 60 -8.64 6.11 11.83
N MET A 61 -7.58 6.34 11.04
CA MET A 61 -7.60 6.16 9.58
C MET A 61 -7.46 4.69 9.14
N GLY A 62 -7.30 3.77 10.09
CA GLY A 62 -7.19 2.33 9.89
C GLY A 62 -5.79 1.85 9.51
N PHE A 63 -4.75 2.66 9.71
CA PHE A 63 -3.36 2.22 9.51
C PHE A 63 -2.94 1.29 10.65
N PRO A 64 -2.44 0.08 10.35
CA PRO A 64 -1.82 -0.79 11.35
C PRO A 64 -0.54 -0.18 11.90
N ASP A 65 -0.19 -0.40 13.17
CA ASP A 65 1.02 0.18 13.79
C ASP A 65 2.33 -0.20 13.06
N ASP A 66 2.33 -1.37 12.41
CA ASP A 66 3.48 -1.91 11.70
C ASP A 66 3.48 -1.63 10.19
N TRP A 67 2.52 -0.83 9.68
CA TRP A 67 2.28 -0.67 8.25
C TRP A 67 3.55 -0.29 7.46
N ARG A 68 4.38 0.62 7.99
CA ARG A 68 5.62 1.07 7.32
C ARG A 68 6.61 -0.07 7.06
N ARG A 69 6.59 -1.12 7.89
CA ARG A 69 7.50 -2.27 7.81
C ARG A 69 6.96 -3.40 6.93
N ARG A 70 5.67 -3.38 6.57
CA ARG A 70 5.06 -4.45 5.77
C ARG A 70 5.68 -4.50 4.38
N ALA A 71 5.84 -5.72 3.85
CA ALA A 71 6.44 -5.96 2.54
C ALA A 71 5.70 -5.23 1.41
N PHE A 72 4.38 -5.05 1.55
CA PHE A 72 3.55 -4.30 0.61
C PHE A 72 4.10 -2.88 0.36
N TRP A 73 4.56 -2.20 1.41
CA TRP A 73 5.04 -0.81 1.38
C TRP A 73 6.54 -0.67 1.09
N ASN A 74 7.24 -1.80 0.89
CA ASN A 74 8.67 -1.87 0.64
C ASN A 74 8.97 -2.70 -0.62
N ARG A 75 8.04 -2.73 -1.59
CA ARG A 75 8.26 -3.40 -2.87
C ARG A 75 9.46 -2.74 -3.59
N PRO A 76 10.37 -3.54 -4.15
CA PRO A 76 11.48 -3.01 -4.92
C PRO A 76 10.92 -2.34 -6.18
N THR A 77 11.35 -1.10 -6.46
CA THR A 77 11.11 -0.51 -7.76
C THR A 77 12.05 -1.12 -8.79
N SER A 78 11.64 -1.22 -10.05
CA SER A 78 12.39 -1.92 -11.11
C SER A 78 13.75 -1.26 -11.47
N ARG A 79 14.17 -0.19 -10.80
CA ARG A 79 15.43 0.53 -11.06
C ARG A 79 16.59 0.11 -10.16
N ALA A 80 16.64 -1.16 -9.78
CA ALA A 80 17.79 -1.80 -9.15
C ALA A 80 17.94 -3.25 -9.66
N ALA A 81 18.30 -3.38 -10.93
CA ALA A 81 18.94 -4.56 -11.51
C ALA A 81 20.03 -4.06 -12.48
#